data_AF-A0A0G0REW7-F1
#
_entry.id   AF-A0A0G0REW7-F1
#
_cell.length_a   1.000
_cell.length_b   1.000
_cell.length_c   1.000
_cell.angle_alpha   90.00
_cell.angle_beta   90.00
_cell.angle_gamma   90.00
#
_symmetry.space_group_name_H-M   'P 1'
#
loop_
_entity.id
_entity.type
_entity.pdbx_description
1 polymer ?
#
loop_
_entity_poly.entity_id
_entity_poly.type
_entity_poly.pdbx_seq_one_letter_code
_entity_poly.pdbx_strand_id
1 'polypeptide(L)'
;MLADIGLGIFVALIASNLFGIEVSAQLAGISVLFALLPDADFLVHAIAHRKVGGKYAHVHRDLFHYPLLYLGIGGVFAALFGAAWFFVFMAASLAHFIHDSMGIGWGIKWMYPFSKKISKLFSTKEGDLSMNASATWSEKELEKVAEEKGNEHWIRDVYFRWHPVGVIENVVFIVAIVTLLYVIYG
;
A
#
# COMPACT_ATOMS: atom_id res chain seq x y z
N MET A 1 4.61 3.83 2.37
CA MET A 1 5.58 3.79 1.25
C MET A 1 6.79 2.94 1.57
N LEU A 2 7.53 3.22 2.67
CA LEU A 2 8.72 2.41 3.00
C LEU A 2 8.32 0.99 3.40
N ALA A 3 7.23 0.86 4.17
CA ALA A 3 6.65 -0.44 4.46
C ALA A 3 6.26 -1.18 3.16
N ASP A 4 5.66 -0.51 2.18
CA ASP A 4 5.23 -1.14 0.92
C ASP A 4 6.41 -1.68 0.11
N ILE A 5 7.55 -0.95 0.10
CA ILE A 5 8.80 -1.46 -0.48
C ILE A 5 9.25 -2.72 0.27
N GLY A 6 9.26 -2.69 1.61
CA GLY A 6 9.61 -3.85 2.42
C GLY A 6 8.67 -5.04 2.18
N LEU A 7 7.37 -4.80 2.08
CA LEU A 7 6.35 -5.81 1.79
C LEU A 7 6.54 -6.43 0.40
N GLY A 8 6.85 -5.61 -0.62
CA GLY A 8 7.19 -6.12 -1.95
C GLY A 8 8.42 -7.03 -1.93
N ILE A 9 9.47 -6.66 -1.19
CA ILE A 9 10.65 -7.52 -1.02
C ILE A 9 10.28 -8.84 -0.33
N PHE A 10 9.49 -8.81 0.74
CA PHE A 10 9.04 -10.04 1.40
C PHE A 10 8.20 -10.93 0.49
N VAL A 11 7.33 -10.35 -0.34
CA VAL A 11 6.57 -11.12 -1.33
C VAL A 11 7.49 -11.80 -2.33
N ALA A 12 8.53 -11.14 -2.82
CA ALA A 12 9.53 -11.76 -3.69
C ALA A 12 10.24 -12.96 -3.03
N LEU A 13 10.64 -12.81 -1.76
CA LEU A 13 11.28 -13.89 -0.99
C LEU A 13 10.33 -15.08 -0.77
N ILE A 14 9.07 -14.81 -0.44
CA ILE A 14 8.03 -15.84 -0.29
C ILE A 14 7.77 -16.54 -1.63
N ALA A 15 7.66 -15.78 -2.73
CA ALA A 15 7.44 -16.34 -4.06
C ALA A 15 8.59 -17.24 -4.50
N SER A 16 9.83 -16.83 -4.22
CA SER A 16 11.01 -17.67 -4.46
C SER A 16 10.90 -19.01 -3.74
N ASN A 17 10.56 -19.00 -2.44
CA ASN A 17 10.42 -20.22 -1.66
C ASN A 17 9.26 -21.12 -2.14
N LEU A 18 8.10 -20.53 -2.45
CA LEU A 18 6.90 -21.29 -2.83
C LEU A 18 6.99 -21.88 -4.24
N PHE A 19 7.62 -21.19 -5.18
CA PHE A 19 7.65 -21.57 -6.59
C PHE A 19 9.01 -22.09 -7.05
N GLY A 20 10.01 -22.16 -6.17
CA GLY A 20 11.36 -22.60 -6.50
C GLY A 20 12.07 -21.65 -7.49
N ILE A 21 11.71 -20.37 -7.48
CA ILE A 21 12.34 -19.34 -8.33
C ILE A 21 13.57 -18.81 -7.60
N GLU A 22 14.68 -18.61 -8.28
CA GLU A 22 15.88 -18.03 -7.68
C GLU A 22 15.61 -16.60 -7.18
N VAL A 23 15.99 -16.30 -5.93
CA VAL A 23 15.93 -14.93 -5.41
C VAL A 23 16.91 -14.08 -6.22
N SER A 24 16.40 -13.00 -6.80
CA SER A 24 17.19 -12.05 -7.57
C SER A 24 16.76 -10.63 -7.28
N ALA A 25 17.67 -9.67 -7.52
CA ALA A 25 17.36 -8.25 -7.42
C ALA A 25 16.24 -7.85 -8.38
N GLN A 26 16.12 -8.52 -9.53
CA GLN A 26 15.07 -8.32 -10.51
C GLN A 26 13.71 -8.75 -9.98
N LEU A 27 13.60 -9.94 -9.38
CA LEU A 27 12.35 -10.41 -8.77
C LEU A 27 11.89 -9.48 -7.64
N ALA A 28 12.82 -9.08 -6.76
CA ALA A 28 12.54 -8.12 -5.70
C ALA A 28 12.10 -6.76 -6.27
N GLY A 29 12.80 -6.24 -7.27
CA GLY A 29 12.46 -4.96 -7.92
C GLY A 29 11.08 -4.98 -8.57
N ILE A 30 10.73 -6.05 -9.29
CA ILE A 30 9.39 -6.19 -9.90
C ILE A 30 8.31 -6.29 -8.82
N SER A 31 8.56 -7.05 -7.75
CA SER A 31 7.58 -7.17 -6.67
C SER A 31 7.36 -5.85 -5.92
N VAL A 32 8.43 -5.06 -5.72
CA VAL A 32 8.33 -3.68 -5.20
C VAL A 32 7.53 -2.79 -6.15
N LEU A 33 7.79 -2.87 -7.45
CA LEU A 33 7.01 -2.10 -8.44
C LEU A 33 5.51 -2.43 -8.38
N PHE A 34 5.14 -3.71 -8.20
CA PHE A 34 3.75 -4.09 -8.02
C PHE A 34 3.17 -3.62 -6.68
N ALA A 35 3.94 -3.67 -5.59
CA ALA A 35 3.51 -3.14 -4.29
C ALA A 35 3.28 -1.62 -4.33
N LEU A 36 4.02 -0.88 -5.17
CA LEU A 36 3.88 0.58 -5.31
C LEU A 36 2.94 0.98 -6.46
N LEU A 37 2.46 0.03 -7.26
CA LEU A 37 1.61 0.32 -8.42
C LEU A 37 0.31 1.04 -8.03
N PRO A 38 -0.38 0.72 -6.92
CA PRO A 38 -1.54 1.47 -6.48
C PRO A 38 -1.27 2.96 -6.29
N ASP A 39 -0.12 3.31 -5.71
CA ASP A 39 0.30 4.71 -5.48
C ASP A 39 0.71 5.45 -6.76
N ALA A 40 0.73 4.82 -7.94
CA ALA A 40 1.10 5.51 -9.19
C ALA A 40 0.13 6.66 -9.52
N ASP A 41 -1.09 6.65 -8.98
CA ASP A 41 -2.06 7.73 -9.11
C ASP A 41 -1.67 9.00 -8.32
N PHE A 42 -0.79 8.87 -7.33
CA PHE A 42 -0.16 10.00 -6.64
C PHE A 42 0.60 10.91 -7.61
N LEU A 43 1.27 10.35 -8.62
CA LEU A 43 2.02 11.14 -9.62
C LEU A 43 1.06 12.01 -10.45
N VAL A 44 -0.07 11.44 -10.86
CA VAL A 44 -1.11 12.17 -11.59
C VAL A 44 -1.65 13.31 -10.73
N HIS A 45 -1.95 13.03 -9.46
CA HIS A 45 -2.41 14.04 -8.53
C HIS A 45 -1.38 15.15 -8.28
N ALA A 46 -0.11 14.79 -8.07
CA ALA A 46 0.97 15.72 -7.78
C ALA A 46 1.25 16.66 -8.97
N ILE A 47 1.16 16.15 -10.20
CA ILE A 47 1.29 16.95 -11.42
C ILE A 47 0.09 17.89 -11.56
N ALA A 48 -1.14 17.37 -11.41
CA ALA A 48 -2.37 18.15 -11.58
C ALA A 48 -2.48 19.30 -10.57
N HIS A 49 -2.08 19.08 -9.32
CA HIS A 49 -2.21 20.05 -8.23
C HIS A 49 -0.91 20.78 -7.89
N ARG A 50 0.19 20.46 -8.58
CA ARG A 50 1.55 21.00 -8.35
C ARG A 50 1.99 20.91 -6.88
N LYS A 51 1.58 19.84 -6.18
CA LYS A 51 1.81 19.67 -4.74
C LYS A 51 1.97 18.20 -4.39
N VAL A 52 2.95 17.91 -3.54
CA VAL A 52 3.27 16.58 -3.02
C VAL A 52 2.73 16.50 -1.59
N GLY A 53 1.84 15.54 -1.34
CA GLY A 53 1.24 15.32 -0.01
C GLY A 53 0.24 16.40 0.41
N GLY A 54 0.10 16.58 1.72
CA GLY A 54 -0.85 17.52 2.31
C GLY A 54 -2.14 16.89 2.82
N LYS A 55 -3.03 17.74 3.32
CA LYS A 55 -4.29 17.36 3.98
C LYS A 55 -5.23 16.57 3.07
N TYR A 56 -5.26 16.91 1.78
CA TYR A 56 -6.09 16.27 0.77
C TYR A 56 -5.37 15.14 0.02
N ALA A 57 -4.29 14.58 0.60
CA ALA A 57 -3.58 13.48 -0.03
C ALA A 57 -4.51 12.30 -0.35
N HIS A 58 -5.57 12.05 0.43
CA HIS A 58 -6.52 10.96 0.15
C HIS A 58 -7.16 10.99 -1.26
N VAL A 59 -7.21 12.15 -1.92
CA VAL A 59 -7.87 12.33 -3.23
C VAL A 59 -7.18 11.56 -4.37
N HIS A 60 -5.88 11.23 -4.25
CA HIS A 60 -5.24 10.44 -5.32
C HIS A 60 -5.80 9.02 -5.43
N ARG A 61 -6.40 8.48 -4.36
CA ARG A 61 -6.83 7.07 -4.25
C ARG A 61 -8.09 6.72 -5.04
N ASP A 62 -8.53 7.61 -5.93
CA ASP A 62 -9.71 7.41 -6.76
C ASP A 62 -9.41 6.83 -8.15
N LEU A 63 -8.15 6.48 -8.44
CA LEU A 63 -7.77 5.91 -9.74
C LEU A 63 -7.33 4.45 -9.67
N PHE A 64 -6.33 4.12 -8.85
CA PHE A 64 -5.72 2.79 -8.86
C PHE A 64 -5.94 1.98 -7.59
N HIS A 65 -6.60 2.54 -6.57
CA HIS A 65 -6.82 1.88 -5.29
C HIS A 65 -8.08 0.99 -5.26
N TYR A 66 -8.19 0.09 -6.25
CA TYR A 66 -9.34 -0.78 -6.47
C TYR A 66 -8.94 -2.25 -6.50
N PRO A 67 -9.01 -2.98 -5.37
CA PRO A 67 -8.54 -4.36 -5.28
C PRO A 67 -9.16 -5.32 -6.30
N LEU A 68 -10.44 -5.15 -6.64
CA LEU A 68 -11.11 -6.00 -7.64
C LEU A 68 -10.60 -5.76 -9.07
N LEU A 69 -10.11 -4.56 -9.40
CA LEU A 69 -9.44 -4.31 -10.68
C LEU A 69 -8.15 -5.14 -10.77
N TYR A 70 -7.39 -5.19 -9.69
CA TYR A 70 -6.14 -5.94 -9.61
C TYR A 70 -6.41 -7.45 -9.70
N LEU A 71 -7.52 -7.96 -9.17
CA LEU A 71 -7.89 -9.35 -9.37
C LEU A 71 -8.04 -9.70 -10.87
N GLY A 72 -8.65 -8.81 -11.66
CA GLY A 72 -8.76 -8.98 -13.12
C GLY A 72 -7.41 -8.95 -13.82
N ILE A 73 -6.55 -7.98 -13.49
CA ILE A 73 -5.18 -7.85 -14.03
C ILE A 73 -4.35 -9.08 -13.63
N GLY A 74 -4.47 -9.54 -12.39
CA GLY A 74 -3.85 -10.76 -11.90
C GLY A 74 -4.25 -11.97 -12.75
N GLY A 75 -5.53 -12.11 -13.11
CA GLY A 75 -5.99 -13.15 -14.04
C GLY A 75 -5.23 -13.14 -15.38
N VAL A 76 -4.90 -11.96 -15.91
CA VAL A 76 -4.06 -11.82 -17.10
C VAL A 76 -2.63 -12.29 -16.83
N PHE A 77 -2.03 -11.92 -15.69
CA PHE A 77 -0.71 -12.42 -15.31
C PHE A 77 -0.68 -13.95 -15.18
N ALA A 78 -1.71 -14.54 -14.59
CA ALA A 78 -1.85 -15.99 -14.47
C ALA A 78 -1.88 -16.66 -15.86
N ALA A 79 -2.62 -16.07 -16.81
CA ALA A 79 -2.75 -16.61 -18.16
C ALA A 79 -1.48 -16.47 -19.01
N LEU A 80 -0.74 -15.37 -18.87
CA LEU A 80 0.42 -15.06 -19.72
C LEU A 80 1.75 -15.53 -19.13
N PHE A 81 1.89 -15.48 -17.81
CA PHE A 81 3.16 -15.70 -17.11
C PHE A 81 3.09 -16.81 -16.07
N GLY A 82 1.91 -17.37 -15.80
CA GLY A 82 1.72 -18.49 -14.89
C GLY A 82 1.51 -18.10 -13.42
N ALA A 83 1.36 -19.13 -12.58
CA ALA A 83 0.91 -18.98 -11.19
C ALA A 83 1.89 -18.18 -10.30
N ALA A 84 3.20 -18.28 -10.55
CA ALA A 84 4.19 -17.55 -9.75
C ALA A 84 4.07 -16.03 -9.93
N TRP A 85 3.93 -15.56 -11.17
CA TRP A 85 3.79 -14.14 -11.47
C TRP A 85 2.42 -13.60 -11.07
N PHE A 86 1.37 -14.41 -11.17
CA PHE A 86 0.08 -14.09 -10.54
C PHE A 86 0.24 -13.86 -9.04
N PHE A 87 0.93 -14.77 -8.34
CA PHE A 87 1.17 -14.63 -6.90
C PHE A 87 1.98 -13.36 -6.58
N VAL A 88 3.09 -13.12 -7.27
CA VAL A 88 3.94 -11.93 -7.05
C VAL A 88 3.12 -10.65 -7.24
N PHE A 89 2.35 -10.56 -8.32
CA PHE A 89 1.48 -9.41 -8.60
C PHE A 89 0.38 -9.24 -7.54
N MET A 90 -0.39 -10.29 -7.28
CA MET A 90 -1.53 -10.23 -6.38
C MET A 90 -1.12 -10.02 -4.94
N ALA A 91 -0.13 -10.76 -4.44
CA ALA A 91 0.32 -10.66 -3.06
C ALA A 91 0.97 -9.30 -2.77
N ALA A 92 1.79 -8.78 -3.69
CA ALA A 92 2.41 -7.46 -3.52
C ALA A 92 1.37 -6.33 -3.52
N SER A 93 0.46 -6.33 -4.50
CA SER A 93 -0.58 -5.30 -4.58
C SER A 93 -1.59 -5.41 -3.43
N LEU A 94 -1.94 -6.63 -3.02
CA LEU A 94 -2.82 -6.86 -1.87
C LEU A 94 -2.17 -6.42 -0.56
N ALA A 95 -0.88 -6.69 -0.37
CA ALA A 95 -0.14 -6.24 0.80
C ALA A 95 -0.19 -4.71 0.92
N HIS A 96 -0.05 -3.98 -0.19
CA HIS A 96 -0.26 -2.54 -0.23
C HIS A 96 -1.69 -2.17 0.22
N PHE A 97 -2.74 -2.72 -0.39
CA PHE A 97 -4.12 -2.38 0.00
C PHE A 97 -4.46 -2.68 1.46
N ILE A 98 -3.90 -3.77 2.00
CA ILE A 98 -4.03 -4.11 3.42
C ILE A 98 -3.34 -3.04 4.27
N HIS A 99 -2.09 -2.71 3.95
CA HIS A 99 -1.32 -1.69 4.65
C HIS A 99 -2.05 -0.33 4.62
N ASP A 100 -2.56 0.04 3.46
CA ASP A 100 -3.27 1.29 3.25
C ASP A 100 -4.65 1.36 3.92
N SER A 101 -5.19 0.19 4.26
CA SER A 101 -6.35 0.04 5.12
C SER A 101 -6.01 0.17 6.60
N MET A 102 -4.75 0.24 7.02
CA MET A 102 -4.35 0.27 8.43
C MET A 102 -3.82 1.65 8.87
N GLY A 103 -4.09 2.02 10.12
CA GLY A 103 -3.36 3.08 10.81
C GLY A 103 -3.50 4.47 10.19
N ILE A 104 -2.44 5.00 9.56
CA ILE A 104 -2.38 6.38 9.03
C ILE A 104 -2.92 6.53 7.60
N GLY A 105 -3.19 5.42 6.90
CA GLY A 105 -3.81 5.44 5.59
C GLY A 105 -5.24 6.02 5.64
N TRP A 106 -5.82 6.30 4.48
CA TRP A 106 -7.19 6.81 4.35
C TRP A 106 -8.22 5.71 4.09
N GLY A 107 -7.79 4.44 4.07
CA GLY A 107 -8.64 3.30 3.74
C GLY A 107 -8.70 3.00 2.25
N ILE A 108 -9.42 1.93 1.91
CA ILE A 108 -9.52 1.38 0.55
C ILE A 108 -10.97 1.06 0.18
N LYS A 109 -11.33 1.26 -1.09
CA LYS A 109 -12.61 0.88 -1.69
C LYS A 109 -12.59 -0.59 -2.11
N TRP A 110 -12.56 -1.50 -1.13
CA TRP A 110 -12.40 -2.95 -1.36
C TRP A 110 -13.39 -3.56 -2.36
N MET A 111 -14.62 -3.03 -2.40
CA MET A 111 -15.73 -3.57 -3.20
C MET A 111 -16.06 -2.74 -4.44
N TYR A 112 -15.22 -1.77 -4.84
CA TYR A 112 -15.44 -1.03 -6.07
C TYR A 112 -15.35 -1.97 -7.30
N PRO A 113 -16.25 -1.87 -8.31
CA PRO A 113 -17.23 -0.80 -8.55
C PRO A 113 -18.61 -1.02 -7.91
N PHE A 114 -18.83 -2.12 -7.18
CA PHE A 114 -20.13 -2.45 -6.58
C PHE A 114 -20.45 -1.59 -5.35
N SER A 115 -19.42 -1.05 -4.69
CA SER A 115 -19.58 -0.09 -3.60
C SER A 115 -18.49 0.98 -3.64
N LYS A 116 -18.88 2.23 -3.36
CA LYS A 116 -17.96 3.37 -3.18
C LYS A 116 -17.54 3.57 -1.72
N LYS A 117 -17.94 2.67 -0.82
CA LYS A 117 -17.57 2.75 0.60
C LYS A 117 -16.07 2.48 0.77
N ILE A 118 -15.44 3.30 1.59
CA ILE A 118 -14.02 3.28 1.92
C ILE A 118 -13.88 2.65 3.30
N SER A 119 -13.14 1.55 3.40
CA SER A 119 -12.95 0.84 4.67
C SER A 119 -11.54 1.01 5.19
N LYS A 120 -11.43 1.20 6.51
CA LYS A 120 -10.18 1.36 7.23
C LYS A 120 -10.23 0.56 8.53
N LEU A 121 -9.18 -0.20 8.77
CA LEU A 121 -8.89 -0.93 10.00
C LEU A 121 -8.16 -0.01 10.99
N PHE A 122 -8.31 -0.34 12.26
CA PHE A 122 -7.70 0.37 13.38
C PHE A 122 -8.11 1.85 13.48
N SER A 123 -9.35 2.17 13.12
CA SER A 123 -9.86 3.53 13.13
C SER A 123 -11.30 3.58 13.65
N THR A 124 -11.62 4.62 14.43
CA THR A 124 -13.00 4.96 14.75
C THR A 124 -13.66 5.68 13.56
N LYS A 125 -14.99 5.85 13.61
CA LYS A 125 -15.76 6.58 12.59
C LYS A 125 -15.41 8.06 12.52
N GLU A 126 -14.89 8.61 13.60
CA GLU A 126 -14.42 9.99 13.71
C GLU A 126 -13.01 10.13 13.15
N GLY A 127 -12.34 9.04 12.76
CA GLY A 127 -10.99 9.06 12.20
C GLY A 127 -9.86 8.98 13.25
N ASP A 128 -10.17 8.68 14.51
CA ASP A 128 -9.15 8.45 15.54
C ASP A 128 -8.56 7.03 15.44
N LEU A 129 -7.27 6.90 15.74
CA LEU A 129 -6.60 5.60 15.80
C LEU A 129 -7.19 4.76 16.93
N SER A 130 -7.63 3.54 16.63
CA SER A 130 -8.20 2.63 17.62
C SER A 130 -7.95 1.17 17.23
N MET A 131 -7.19 0.44 18.05
CA MET A 131 -6.79 -0.95 17.75
C MET A 131 -7.96 -1.95 17.69
N ASN A 132 -9.12 -1.59 18.24
CA ASN A 132 -10.28 -2.47 18.35
C ASN A 132 -11.45 -2.04 17.46
N ALA A 133 -11.25 -1.05 16.58
CA ALA A 133 -12.29 -0.51 15.72
C ALA A 133 -11.93 -0.63 14.24
N SER A 134 -12.98 -0.70 13.42
CA SER A 134 -12.90 -0.47 11.99
C SER A 134 -13.93 0.59 11.62
N ALA A 135 -13.58 1.37 10.61
CA ALA A 135 -14.41 2.43 10.09
C ALA A 135 -14.70 2.18 8.61
N THR A 136 -15.87 2.65 8.21
CA THR A 136 -16.30 2.64 6.82
C THR A 136 -16.96 3.95 6.51
N TRP A 137 -16.52 4.66 5.49
CA TRP A 137 -17.06 5.96 5.12
C TRP A 137 -17.59 5.93 3.69
N SER A 138 -18.60 6.74 3.44
CA SER A 138 -18.84 7.28 2.11
C SER A 138 -17.77 8.33 1.78
N GLU A 139 -17.64 8.67 0.49
CA GLU A 139 -16.68 9.68 0.02
C GLU A 139 -16.84 11.02 0.77
N LYS A 140 -18.09 11.47 0.93
CA LYS A 140 -18.41 12.73 1.65
C LYS A 140 -18.06 12.69 3.14
N GLU A 141 -18.28 11.55 3.78
CA GLU A 141 -17.91 11.39 5.20
C GLU A 141 -16.39 11.40 5.37
N LEU A 142 -15.65 10.73 4.46
CA LEU A 142 -14.20 10.74 4.50
C LEU A 142 -13.62 12.13 4.23
N GLU A 143 -14.19 12.87 3.27
CA GLU A 143 -13.80 14.25 2.98
C GLU A 143 -13.92 15.12 4.22
N LYS A 144 -15.05 15.02 4.95
CA LYS A 144 -15.24 15.72 6.23
C LYS A 144 -14.20 15.32 7.28
N VAL A 145 -13.91 14.03 7.43
CA VAL A 145 -12.88 13.55 8.38
C VAL A 145 -11.50 14.09 7.98
N ALA A 146 -11.18 14.11 6.69
CA ALA A 146 -9.92 14.67 6.19
C ALA A 146 -9.84 16.18 6.37
N GLU A 147 -10.97 16.89 6.25
CA GLU A 147 -11.09 18.31 6.57
C GLU A 147 -10.83 18.61 8.04
N GLU A 148 -11.30 17.75 8.94
CA GLU A 148 -11.14 17.97 10.39
C GLU A 148 -9.76 17.51 10.89
N LYS A 149 -9.26 16.37 10.39
CA LYS A 149 -8.11 15.65 10.97
C LYS A 149 -6.93 15.44 10.03
N GLY A 150 -7.04 15.78 8.76
CA GLY A 150 -5.95 15.62 7.81
C GLY A 150 -4.73 16.45 8.19
N ASN A 151 -3.54 15.83 8.16
CA ASN A 151 -2.29 16.49 8.48
C ASN A 151 -1.62 17.04 7.20
N GLU A 152 -1.53 18.36 7.11
CA GLU A 152 -0.89 19.08 6.02
C GLU A 152 0.61 18.79 5.86
N HIS A 153 1.28 18.43 6.97
CA HIS A 153 2.72 18.17 7.02
C HIS A 153 3.03 16.73 7.43
N TRP A 154 2.14 15.79 7.09
CA TRP A 154 2.25 14.39 7.53
C TRP A 154 3.59 13.75 7.21
N ILE A 155 4.20 14.03 6.04
CA ILE A 155 5.51 13.49 5.67
C ILE A 155 6.56 13.90 6.71
N ARG A 156 6.64 15.20 7.02
CA ARG A 156 7.57 15.73 8.02
C ARG A 156 7.26 15.16 9.40
N ASP A 157 5.99 15.14 9.78
CA ASP A 157 5.58 14.80 11.14
C ASP A 157 5.67 13.28 11.41
N VAL A 158 5.59 12.44 10.38
CA VAL A 158 5.70 10.98 10.49
C VAL A 158 7.12 10.49 10.24
N TYR A 159 7.83 11.00 9.23
CA TYR A 159 9.15 10.47 8.85
C TYR A 159 10.33 11.28 9.37
N PHE A 160 10.17 12.58 9.65
CA PHE A 160 11.26 13.43 10.17
C PHE A 160 11.16 13.71 11.66
N ARG A 161 10.18 13.11 12.33
CA ARG A 161 10.03 13.14 13.78
C ARG A 161 9.81 11.74 14.31
N TRP A 162 10.03 11.56 15.61
CA TRP A 162 9.70 10.30 16.28
C TRP A 162 8.19 10.08 16.22
N HIS A 163 7.77 9.16 15.35
CA HIS A 163 6.39 8.74 15.20
C HIS A 163 6.33 7.21 15.11
N PRO A 164 5.48 6.52 15.92
CA PRO A 164 5.46 5.06 15.96
C PRO A 164 5.29 4.41 14.59
N VAL A 165 4.43 4.98 13.75
CA VAL A 165 4.20 4.44 12.39
C VAL A 165 5.44 4.60 11.50
N GLY A 166 6.11 5.75 11.56
CA GLY A 166 7.36 5.95 10.81
C GLY A 166 8.44 4.96 11.25
N VAL A 167 8.54 4.66 12.55
CA VAL A 167 9.45 3.64 13.09
C VAL A 167 9.11 2.26 12.54
N ILE A 168 7.84 1.85 12.59
CA ILE A 168 7.39 0.55 12.07
C ILE A 168 7.70 0.43 10.57
N GLU A 169 7.36 1.43 9.76
CA GLU A 169 7.64 1.41 8.32
C GLU A 169 9.14 1.27 8.03
N ASN A 170 9.99 2.00 8.75
CA ASN A 170 11.44 1.91 8.60
C ASN A 170 11.98 0.54 9.02
N VAL A 171 11.48 -0.03 10.12
CA VAL A 171 11.89 -1.37 10.59
C VAL A 171 11.53 -2.43 9.56
N VAL A 172 10.29 -2.41 9.04
CA VAL A 172 9.84 -3.35 7.99
C VAL A 172 10.75 -3.26 6.76
N PHE A 173 11.03 -2.04 6.30
CA PHE A 173 11.92 -1.79 5.17
C PHE A 173 13.35 -2.31 5.40
N ILE A 174 13.96 -1.96 6.53
CA ILE A 174 15.35 -2.34 6.86
C ILE A 174 15.46 -3.85 6.98
N VAL A 175 14.55 -4.50 7.70
CA VAL A 175 14.57 -5.96 7.88
C VAL A 175 14.41 -6.65 6.52
N ALA A 176 13.52 -6.17 5.66
CA ALA A 176 13.35 -6.71 4.31
C ALA A 176 14.64 -6.60 3.47
N ILE A 177 15.31 -5.45 3.48
CA ILE A 177 16.57 -5.24 2.77
C ILE A 177 17.68 -6.14 3.30
N VAL A 178 17.87 -6.20 4.63
CA VAL A 178 18.89 -7.05 5.26
C VAL A 178 18.63 -8.52 4.93
N THR A 179 17.37 -8.95 4.96
CA THR A 179 16.99 -10.34 4.64
C THR A 179 17.27 -10.64 3.17
N LEU A 180 16.90 -9.73 2.26
CA LEU A 180 17.18 -9.88 0.84
C LEU A 180 18.68 -10.01 0.55
N LEU A 181 19.50 -9.13 1.13
CA LEU A 181 20.96 -9.17 0.97
C LEU A 181 21.55 -10.46 1.54
N TYR A 182 21.08 -10.90 2.71
CA TYR A 182 21.52 -12.16 3.30
C TYR A 182 21.18 -13.35 2.40
N VAL A 183 19.98 -13.40 1.82
CA VAL A 183 19.57 -14.53 0.96
C VAL A 183 20.30 -14.54 -0.39
N ILE A 184 20.69 -13.38 -0.93
CA ILE A 184 21.41 -13.29 -2.20
C ILE A 184 22.92 -13.57 -2.03
N TYR A 185 23.53 -13.14 -0.92
CA TYR A 185 24.99 -13.13 -0.77
C TYR A 185 25.55 -14.00 0.37
N GLY A 186 24.69 -14.53 1.25
CA GLY A 186 25.07 -15.38 2.40
C GLY A 186 24.89 -16.85 2.11
#